data_AF-A0A6B3HPW0-F1
#
_entry.id   AF-A0A6B3HPW0-F1
#
_cell.length_a   1.000
_cell.length_b   1.000
_cell.length_c   1.000
_cell.angle_alpha   90.00
_cell.angle_beta   90.00
_cell.angle_gamma   90.00
#
_symmetry.space_group_name_H-M   'P 1'
#
loop_
_entity.id
_entity.type
_entity.pdbx_description
1 polymer ?
#
loop_
_entity_poly.entity_id
_entity_poly.type
_entity_poly.pdbx_seq_one_letter_code
_entity_poly.pdbx_strand_id
1 'polypeptide(L)' 'AEKKAATLNAQADKMRAKATKTVAAQNMAKRADRLLSGLEAVRVSDKVAKLRFPDPSPCGKTPLMAEGLSKSYGSL' A
#
# COMPACT_ATOMS: atom_id res chain seq x y z
N ALA A 1 -3.17 -23.29 -1.67
CA ALA A 1 -3.72 -23.15 -3.04
C ALA A 1 -2.96 -24.00 -4.07
N GLU A 2 -1.73 -24.41 -3.78
CA GLU A 2 -0.85 -25.26 -4.61
C GLU A 2 -1.52 -26.52 -5.20
N LYS A 3 -2.18 -27.33 -4.38
CA LYS A 3 -2.84 -28.57 -4.86
C LYS A 3 -3.88 -28.32 -5.95
N LYS A 4 -4.61 -27.20 -5.88
CA LYS A 4 -5.61 -26.82 -6.90
C LYS A 4 -4.95 -26.27 -8.17
N ALA A 5 -3.88 -25.50 -8.03
CA ALA A 5 -3.09 -25.02 -9.17
C ALA A 5 -2.46 -26.20 -9.95
N ALA A 6 -1.89 -27.18 -9.25
CA ALA A 6 -1.33 -28.39 -9.86
C ALA A 6 -2.37 -29.20 -10.65
N THR A 7 -3.59 -29.34 -10.13
CA THR A 7 -4.67 -30.04 -10.86
C THR A 7 -5.13 -29.31 -12.11
N LEU A 8 -5.15 -27.96 -12.08
CA LEU A 8 -5.54 -27.15 -13.24
C LEU A 8 -4.49 -27.20 -14.35
N ASN A 9 -3.20 -27.20 -13.99
CA ASN A 9 -2.12 -27.37 -14.97
C ASN A 9 -2.15 -28.76 -15.62
N ALA A 10 -2.32 -29.83 -14.83
CA ALA A 10 -2.44 -31.17 -15.37
C ALA A 10 -3.66 -31.36 -16.30
N GLN A 11 -4.75 -30.64 -16.05
CA GLN A 11 -5.92 -30.62 -16.95
C GLN A 11 -5.67 -29.81 -18.22
N ALA A 12 -5.00 -28.66 -18.10
CA ALA A 12 -4.61 -27.84 -19.25
C ALA A 12 -3.69 -28.60 -20.21
N ASP A 13 -2.71 -29.33 -19.68
CA ASP A 13 -1.74 -30.08 -20.49
C ASP A 13 -2.40 -31.22 -21.28
N LYS A 14 -3.37 -31.92 -20.68
CA LYS A 14 -4.16 -32.94 -21.37
C LYS A 14 -4.99 -32.38 -22.53
N MET A 15 -5.41 -31.12 -22.43
CA MET A 15 -6.26 -30.45 -23.43
C MET A 15 -5.45 -29.75 -24.53
N ARG A 16 -4.13 -29.61 -24.36
CA ARG A 16 -3.23 -28.90 -25.28
C ARG A 16 -3.02 -29.59 -26.63
N ALA A 17 -3.37 -30.87 -26.73
CA ALA A 17 -3.15 -31.70 -27.93
C ALA A 17 -4.06 -31.38 -29.12
N LYS A 18 -5.16 -30.60 -28.95
CA LYS A 18 -6.06 -30.22 -30.05
C LYS A 18 -6.25 -28.71 -30.11
N ALA A 19 -6.14 -28.15 -31.32
CA ALA A 19 -6.24 -26.71 -31.61
C ALA A 19 -7.53 -26.07 -31.06
N THR A 20 -8.66 -26.78 -31.09
CA THR A 20 -9.95 -26.28 -30.60
C THR A 20 -10.03 -26.13 -29.07
N LYS A 21 -9.14 -26.79 -28.32
CA LYS A 21 -9.13 -26.78 -26.85
C LYS A 21 -7.99 -25.93 -26.26
N THR A 22 -7.21 -25.28 -27.11
CA THR A 22 -6.06 -24.44 -26.73
C THR A 22 -6.48 -23.26 -25.86
N VAL A 23 -7.59 -22.59 -26.18
CA VAL A 23 -8.08 -21.43 -25.41
C VAL A 23 -8.51 -21.84 -23.99
N ALA A 24 -9.20 -22.97 -23.85
CA ALA A 24 -9.61 -23.49 -22.55
C ALA A 24 -8.38 -23.89 -21.70
N ALA A 25 -7.40 -24.56 -22.29
CA ALA A 25 -6.14 -24.91 -21.63
C ALA A 25 -5.36 -23.66 -21.18
N GLN A 26 -5.26 -22.64 -22.03
CA GLN A 26 -4.61 -21.37 -21.67
C GLN A 26 -5.31 -20.66 -20.52
N ASN A 27 -6.64 -20.65 -20.50
CA ASN A 27 -7.40 -20.05 -19.40
C ASN A 27 -7.23 -20.83 -18.09
N MET A 28 -7.09 -22.16 -18.13
CA MET A 28 -6.80 -22.99 -16.95
C MET A 28 -5.40 -22.73 -16.40
N ALA A 29 -4.38 -22.65 -17.27
CA ALA A 29 -3.01 -22.33 -16.88
C ALA A 29 -2.91 -20.94 -16.24
N LYS A 30 -3.49 -19.90 -16.88
CA LYS A 30 -3.53 -18.54 -16.33
C LYS A 30 -4.20 -18.46 -14.96
N ARG A 31 -5.24 -19.28 -14.72
CA ARG A 31 -5.91 -19.35 -13.41
C ARG A 31 -5.04 -20.05 -12.37
N ALA A 32 -4.30 -21.09 -12.75
CA ALA A 32 -3.34 -21.75 -11.86
C ALA A 32 -2.21 -20.78 -11.46
N ASP A 33 -1.65 -20.05 -12.42
CA ASP A 33 -0.59 -19.06 -12.19
C ASP A 33 -1.07 -17.94 -11.26
N ARG A 34 -2.32 -17.48 -11.42
CA ARG A 34 -2.91 -16.47 -10.53
C ARG A 34 -3.12 -16.97 -9.10
N LEU A 35 -3.41 -18.25 -8.92
CA LEU A 35 -3.53 -18.87 -7.59
C LEU A 35 -2.18 -19.05 -6.91
N LEU A 36 -1.09 -19.19 -7.68
CA LEU A 36 0.27 -19.27 -7.19
C LEU A 36 0.85 -17.89 -6.88
N SER A 37 0.65 -16.90 -7.77
CA SER A 37 1.13 -15.53 -7.56
C SER A 37 0.46 -14.81 -6.39
N GLY A 38 -0.77 -15.20 -6.04
CA GLY A 38 -1.45 -14.72 -4.83
C GLY A 38 -0.82 -15.20 -3.51
N LEU A 39 0.04 -16.23 -3.53
CA LEU A 39 0.76 -16.72 -2.34
C LEU A 39 2.11 -16.03 -2.14
N GLU A 40 2.73 -15.53 -3.21
CA GLU A 40 4.10 -14.97 -3.16
C GLU A 40 4.18 -13.53 -2.63
N ALA A 41 3.06 -12.84 -2.42
CA ALA A 41 3.05 -11.38 -2.25
C ALA A 41 2.54 -10.85 -0.91
N VAL A 42 2.62 -11.61 0.18
CA VAL A 42 2.61 -10.97 1.51
C VAL A 42 4.02 -10.42 1.76
N ARG A 43 4.35 -9.31 1.10
CA ARG A 43 5.50 -8.49 1.50
C ARG A 43 5.20 -8.01 2.91
N VAL A 44 5.80 -8.66 3.90
CA VAL A 44 5.79 -8.21 5.29
C VAL A 44 6.34 -6.79 5.25
N SER A 45 5.49 -5.79 5.45
CA SER A 45 5.95 -4.41 5.56
C SER A 45 6.86 -4.34 6.78
N ASP A 46 8.08 -3.85 6.59
CA ASP A 46 9.03 -3.67 7.68
C ASP A 46 8.37 -2.93 8.84
N LYS A 47 8.60 -3.44 10.06
CA LYS A 47 8.12 -2.81 11.29
C LYS A 47 8.91 -1.52 11.48
N VAL A 48 8.44 -0.42 10.87
CA VAL A 48 8.99 0.91 11.12
C VAL A 48 8.73 1.23 12.59
N ALA A 49 9.80 1.33 13.38
CA ALA A 49 9.70 1.84 14.73
C ALA A 49 9.06 3.23 14.65
N LYS A 50 7.88 3.42 15.27
CA LYS A 50 7.25 4.73 15.43
C LYS A 50 8.09 5.55 16.42
N LEU A 51 9.23 6.05 15.97
CA LEU A 51 10.04 6.98 16.73
C LEU A 51 9.32 8.33 16.68
N ARG A 52 8.70 8.70 17.80
CA ARG A 52 8.12 10.04 17.96
C ARG A 52 9.21 10.96 18.46
N PHE A 53 9.50 12.00 17.70
CA PHE A 53 10.29 13.11 18.20
C PHE A 53 9.47 13.84 19.27
N PRO A 54 10.09 14.26 20.38
CA PRO A 54 9.44 15.13 21.36
C PRO A 54 9.04 16.45 20.70
N ASP A 55 7.97 17.07 21.21
CA ASP A 55 7.47 18.33 20.66
C ASP A 55 8.59 19.39 20.66
N PRO A 56 8.80 20.10 19.53
CA PRO A 56 9.86 21.10 19.43
C PRO A 56 9.63 22.17 20.50
N SER A 57 10.70 22.52 21.22
CA SER A 57 10.63 23.54 22.26
C SER A 57 10.06 24.84 21.66
N PRO A 58 9.09 25.50 22.31
CA PRO A 58 8.52 26.74 21.80
C PRO A 58 9.64 27.76 21.59
N CYS A 59 9.80 28.24 20.36
CA CYS A 59 10.77 29.28 20.05
C CYS A 59 10.39 30.52 20.87
N GLY A 60 11.26 30.87 21.83
CA GLY A 60 11.00 31.85 22.89
C GLY A 60 10.91 33.31 22.45
N LYS A 61 10.28 33.59 21.31
CA LYS A 61 9.88 34.93 20.90
C LYS A 61 8.43 34.88 20.51
N THR A 62 7.55 35.13 21.46
CA THR A 62 6.17 35.51 21.16
C THR A 62 6.25 36.79 20.32
N PRO A 63 5.83 36.79 19.04
CA PRO A 63 5.77 38.02 18.29
C PRO A 63 4.67 38.88 18.93
N LEU A 64 5.07 39.93 19.64
CA LEU A 64 4.12 40.96 20.10
C LEU A 64 3.67 41.73 18.86
N MET A 65 2.50 41.37 18.35
CA MET A 65 1.78 42.14 17.35
C MET A 65 0.77 43.03 18.06
N ALA A 66 0.75 44.31 17.74
CA ALA A 66 -0.22 45.25 18.26
C ALA A 66 -0.67 46.19 17.15
N GLU A 67 -1.98 46.31 16.99
CA GLU A 67 -2.63 47.23 16.06
C GLU A 67 -3.60 48.12 16.85
N GLY A 68 -3.71 49.39 16.47
CA GLY A 68 -4.62 50.33 17.15
C GLY A 68 -4.15 50.82 18.53
N LEU A 69 -2.84 50.80 18.82
CA LEU A 69 -2.31 51.37 20.05
C LEU A 69 -2.44 52.90 20.05
N SER A 70 -3.19 53.44 21.01
CA SER A 70 -3.20 54.86 21.34
C SER A 70 -2.78 55.07 22.79
N LYS A 71 -1.97 56.11 23.02
CA LYS A 71 -1.45 56.46 24.34
C LYS A 71 -1.73 57.93 24.58
N SER A 72 -2.62 58.23 25.52
CA SER A 72 -2.84 59.58 26.02
C SER A 72 -2.29 59.68 27.44
N TYR A 73 -1.49 60.70 27.68
CA TYR A 73 -1.14 61.15 29.01
C TYR A 73 -1.95 62.41 29.28
N GLY A 74 -2.53 62.50 30.48
CA GLY A 74 -3.65 63.38 30.82
C GLY A 74 -3.55 64.84 30.38
N SER A 75 -4.72 65.44 30.24
CA SER A 75 -4.98 66.82 29.86
C SER A 75 -4.37 67.81 30.85
N LEU A 76 -3.75 68.87 30.29
CA LEU A 76 -3.46 70.10 31.02
C LEU A 76 -4.77 70.78 31.45
#